data_AF-A0AA51RWF7-F1
#
_entry.id   AF-A0AA51RWF7-F1
#
_cell.length_a   1.000
_cell.length_b   1.000
_cell.length_c   1.000
_cell.angle_alpha   90.00
_cell.angle_beta   90.00
_cell.angle_gamma   90.00
#
_symmetry.space_group_name_H-M   'P 1'
#
loop_
_entity.id
_entity.type
_entity.pdbx_description
1 polymer ?
#
loop_
_entity_poly.entity_id
_entity_poly.type
_entity_poly.pdbx_seq_one_letter_code
_entity_poly.pdbx_strand_id
1 'polypeptide(L)'
;MENTLKKMKTIDGAFGEGGGQVLRSSLTLSMITKTPIELINIRAKRSKPGLMRQHLTAIEAAKTICNAEVVGANLGAETIQFYPGEIQAGNYDFSIGTAGSTVLVCQTILLALAYAPDHSRVRFEGGTHNGLSPSLCFFEQSYLPVLRQMGLTCDLDVGMTPFVN
;
A
#
# COMPACT_ATOMS: atom_id res chain seq x y z
N MET A 1 29.23 -2.89 4.52
CA MET A 1 28.16 -2.72 3.53
C MET A 1 27.93 -1.24 3.36
N GLU A 2 28.28 -0.70 2.18
CA GLU A 2 28.10 0.71 1.86
C GLU A 2 26.63 1.10 1.92
N ASN A 3 26.28 1.94 2.89
CA ASN A 3 24.99 2.59 2.97
C ASN A 3 24.99 3.76 1.96
N THR A 4 25.01 3.44 0.67
CA THR A 4 24.88 4.46 -0.37
C THR A 4 23.45 4.95 -0.34
N LEU A 5 23.21 6.07 0.35
CA LEU A 5 21.94 6.78 0.36
C LEU A 5 21.50 7.01 -1.09
N LYS A 6 20.50 6.24 -1.54
CA LYS A 6 19.97 6.38 -2.90
C LYS A 6 19.34 7.77 -3.01
N LYS A 7 19.63 8.46 -4.12
CA LYS A 7 19.05 9.77 -4.41
C LYS A 7 17.53 9.69 -4.41
N MET A 8 16.89 10.61 -3.68
CA MET A 8 15.43 10.73 -3.66
C MET A 8 14.88 10.98 -5.06
N LYS A 9 13.78 10.31 -5.38
CA LYS A 9 13.05 10.49 -6.64
C LYS A 9 11.74 11.23 -6.41
N THR A 10 11.52 12.29 -7.17
CA THR A 10 10.23 13.00 -7.17
C THR A 10 9.27 12.31 -8.14
N ILE A 11 8.05 12.07 -7.68
CA ILE A 11 6.97 11.42 -8.44
C ILE A 11 5.76 12.34 -8.45
N ASP A 12 5.26 12.66 -9.64
CA ASP A 12 4.05 13.47 -9.80
C ASP A 12 2.79 12.59 -9.63
N GLY A 13 2.09 12.79 -8.51
CA GLY A 13 0.84 12.13 -8.16
C GLY A 13 -0.36 12.55 -9.03
N ALA A 14 -0.22 13.60 -9.84
CA ALA A 14 -1.23 14.00 -10.83
C ALA A 14 -1.09 13.28 -12.17
N PHE A 15 -0.01 12.50 -12.38
CA PHE A 15 0.21 11.75 -13.61
C PHE A 15 -0.92 10.73 -13.86
N GLY A 16 -1.27 10.54 -15.13
CA GLY A 16 -2.41 9.71 -15.53
C GLY A 16 -3.73 10.19 -14.92
N GLU A 17 -4.46 9.27 -14.29
CA GLU A 17 -5.75 9.52 -13.63
C GLU A 17 -5.66 10.44 -12.39
N GLY A 18 -4.45 10.71 -11.87
CA GLY A 18 -4.26 11.50 -10.66
C GLY A 18 -5.01 10.92 -9.45
N GLY A 19 -5.04 9.59 -9.33
CA GLY A 19 -5.73 8.86 -8.26
C GLY A 19 -4.80 8.38 -7.15
N GLY A 20 -5.33 7.54 -6.24
CA GLY A 20 -4.53 6.91 -5.19
C GLY A 20 -3.61 5.78 -5.67
N GLN A 21 -3.69 5.37 -6.94
CA GLN A 21 -2.90 4.26 -7.47
C GLN A 21 -1.41 4.60 -7.59
N VAL A 22 -1.08 5.82 -8.05
CA VAL A 22 0.32 6.27 -8.15
C VAL A 22 0.99 6.22 -6.78
N LEU A 23 0.30 6.66 -5.72
CA LEU A 23 0.79 6.55 -4.35
C LEU A 23 1.14 5.12 -3.97
N ARG A 24 0.19 4.18 -4.12
CA ARG A 24 0.40 2.78 -3.71
C ARG A 24 1.55 2.12 -4.48
N SER A 25 1.55 2.22 -5.80
CA SER A 25 2.63 1.66 -6.63
C SER A 25 3.99 2.28 -6.29
N SER A 26 4.03 3.58 -6.00
CA SER A 26 5.27 4.27 -5.64
C SER A 26 5.81 3.80 -4.29
N LEU A 27 4.94 3.61 -3.28
CA LEU A 27 5.32 3.04 -1.99
C LEU A 27 5.87 1.62 -2.16
N THR A 28 5.17 0.74 -2.89
CA THR A 28 5.63 -0.64 -3.16
C THR A 28 7.03 -0.65 -3.78
N LEU A 29 7.23 0.13 -4.85
CA LEU A 29 8.51 0.19 -5.55
C LEU A 29 9.60 0.84 -4.70
N SER A 30 9.27 1.86 -3.90
CA SER A 30 10.23 2.50 -2.99
C SER A 30 10.76 1.50 -1.96
N MET A 31 9.88 0.73 -1.33
CA MET A 31 10.26 -0.34 -0.39
C MET A 31 11.17 -1.38 -1.05
N ILE A 32 10.74 -1.97 -2.18
CA ILE A 32 11.50 -3.03 -2.86
C ILE A 32 12.86 -2.52 -3.35
N THR A 33 12.90 -1.31 -3.91
CA THR A 33 14.13 -0.76 -4.47
C THR A 33 14.98 -0.03 -3.43
N LYS A 34 14.54 0.11 -2.18
CA LYS A 34 15.19 0.92 -1.13
C LYS A 34 15.52 2.35 -1.61
N THR A 35 14.64 2.93 -2.43
CA THR A 35 14.85 4.27 -3.01
C THR A 35 13.89 5.24 -2.35
N PRO A 36 14.36 6.30 -1.68
CA PRO A 36 13.47 7.31 -1.10
C PRO A 36 12.72 8.05 -2.20
N ILE A 37 11.49 8.44 -1.89
CA ILE A 37 10.59 9.11 -2.83
C ILE A 37 9.98 10.35 -2.20
N GLU A 38 9.75 11.36 -3.03
CA GLU A 38 8.86 12.48 -2.75
C GLU A 38 7.69 12.40 -3.71
N LEU A 39 6.48 12.25 -3.18
CA LEU A 39 5.28 12.34 -4.00
C LEU A 39 4.70 13.74 -3.86
N ILE A 40 4.46 14.40 -4.98
CA ILE A 40 3.82 15.72 -5.07
C ILE A 40 2.46 15.61 -5.78
N ASN A 41 1.63 16.64 -5.68
CA ASN A 41 0.33 16.72 -6.36
C ASN A 41 -0.59 15.51 -6.11
N ILE A 42 -0.53 14.93 -4.91
CA ILE A 42 -1.28 13.72 -4.57
C ILE A 42 -2.77 14.00 -4.76
N ARG A 43 -3.37 13.29 -5.72
CA ARG A 43 -4.80 13.40 -6.05
C ARG A 43 -5.25 14.80 -6.48
N ALA A 44 -4.36 15.63 -7.01
CA ALA A 44 -4.68 17.00 -7.45
C ALA A 44 -5.81 17.09 -8.49
N LYS A 45 -6.05 16.02 -9.27
CA LYS A 45 -7.12 15.95 -10.28
C LYS A 45 -8.46 15.41 -9.76
N ARG A 46 -8.57 15.09 -8.47
CA ARG A 46 -9.81 14.56 -7.86
C ARG A 46 -10.61 15.67 -7.19
N SER A 47 -11.93 15.49 -7.12
CA SER A 47 -12.85 16.44 -6.45
C SER A 47 -12.49 16.73 -4.99
N LYS A 48 -11.87 15.76 -4.31
CA LYS A 48 -11.26 15.91 -2.99
C LYS A 48 -9.77 15.63 -3.14
N PRO A 49 -8.88 16.64 -3.27
CA PRO A 49 -7.45 16.43 -3.43
C PRO A 49 -6.79 15.90 -2.14
N GLY A 50 -5.51 15.55 -2.23
CA GLY A 50 -4.68 15.13 -1.11
C GLY A 50 -4.97 13.73 -0.56
N LEU A 51 -4.31 13.39 0.55
CA LEU A 51 -4.46 12.10 1.22
C LEU A 51 -5.84 11.96 1.87
N MET A 52 -6.36 10.73 1.86
CA MET A 52 -7.59 10.31 2.52
C MET A 52 -7.24 9.23 3.53
N ARG A 53 -8.16 8.88 4.44
CA ARG A 53 -7.93 7.85 5.47
C ARG A 53 -7.34 6.55 4.92
N GLN A 54 -7.90 6.01 3.83
CA GLN A 54 -7.36 4.78 3.21
C GLN A 54 -5.91 4.94 2.69
N HIS A 55 -5.53 6.14 2.25
CA HIS A 55 -4.17 6.43 1.80
C HIS A 55 -3.21 6.48 3.00
N LEU A 56 -3.64 7.09 4.10
CA LEU A 56 -2.89 7.11 5.35
C LEU A 56 -2.68 5.69 5.89
N THR A 57 -3.70 4.83 5.83
CA THR A 57 -3.52 3.42 6.23
C THR A 57 -2.54 2.67 5.34
N ALA A 58 -2.55 2.93 4.02
CA ALA A 58 -1.56 2.34 3.11
C ALA A 58 -0.14 2.84 3.39
N ILE A 59 0.03 4.13 3.71
CA ILE A 59 1.31 4.72 4.11
C ILE A 59 1.77 4.13 5.44
N GLU A 60 0.89 4.02 6.43
CA GLU A 60 1.22 3.46 7.75
C GLU A 60 1.58 1.97 7.64
N ALA A 61 0.88 1.22 6.80
CA ALA A 61 1.22 -0.17 6.52
C ALA A 61 2.61 -0.30 5.89
N ALA A 62 2.89 0.48 4.84
CA ALA A 62 4.20 0.53 4.20
C ALA A 62 5.30 0.93 5.19
N LYS A 63 5.05 1.96 6.00
CA LYS A 63 5.96 2.45 7.04
C LYS A 63 6.28 1.36 8.06
N THR A 64 5.25 0.65 8.54
CA THR A 64 5.38 -0.39 9.56
C THR A 64 6.23 -1.55 9.03
N ILE A 65 5.94 -2.06 7.83
CA ILE A 65 6.60 -3.26 7.33
C ILE A 65 8.05 -3.04 6.90
N CYS A 66 8.49 -1.79 6.67
CA CYS A 66 9.88 -1.51 6.31
C CYS A 66 10.58 -0.53 7.25
N ASN A 67 10.01 -0.25 8.43
CA ASN A 67 10.51 0.73 9.38
C ASN A 67 10.89 2.08 8.73
N ALA A 68 10.01 2.60 7.89
CA ALA A 68 10.27 3.83 7.13
C ALA A 68 10.17 5.08 8.01
N GLU A 69 10.87 6.14 7.58
CA GLU A 69 10.55 7.50 7.98
C GLU A 69 9.59 8.11 6.96
N VAL A 70 8.57 8.84 7.44
CA VAL A 70 7.58 9.49 6.59
C VAL A 70 7.34 10.92 7.06
N VAL A 71 7.45 11.86 6.14
CA VAL A 71 7.21 13.28 6.38
C VAL A 71 5.96 13.73 5.61
N GLY A 72 5.09 14.49 6.28
CA GLY A 72 3.92 15.13 5.65
C GLY A 72 2.68 14.24 5.47
N ALA A 73 2.65 13.03 6.01
CA ALA A 73 1.52 12.10 5.88
C ALA A 73 0.32 12.48 6.80
N ASN A 74 -0.35 13.58 6.48
CA ASN A 74 -1.56 14.05 7.16
C ASN A 74 -2.78 14.00 6.24
N LEU A 75 -3.99 13.99 6.79
CA LEU A 75 -5.22 14.04 6.00
C LEU A 75 -5.24 15.32 5.15
N GLY A 76 -5.53 15.19 3.86
CA GLY A 76 -5.52 16.30 2.90
C GLY A 76 -4.14 16.72 2.40
N ALA A 77 -3.04 16.12 2.89
CA ALA A 77 -1.72 16.46 2.39
C ALA A 77 -1.57 16.09 0.90
N GLU A 78 -1.00 17.00 0.12
CA GLU A 78 -0.75 16.81 -1.31
C GLU A 78 0.69 16.40 -1.62
N THR A 79 1.56 16.45 -0.60
CA THR A 79 2.96 16.06 -0.71
C THR A 79 3.36 15.18 0.47
N ILE A 80 4.12 14.12 0.20
CA ILE A 80 4.80 13.33 1.24
C ILE A 80 6.24 13.01 0.82
N GLN A 81 7.09 12.80 1.81
CA GLN A 81 8.38 12.15 1.61
C GLN A 81 8.37 10.81 2.34
N PHE A 82 8.85 9.77 1.68
CA PHE A 82 8.91 8.41 2.20
C PHE A 82 10.32 7.87 2.05
N TYR A 83 10.92 7.50 3.17
CA TYR A 83 12.28 7.00 3.28
C TYR A 83 12.23 5.53 3.70
N PRO A 84 12.28 4.57 2.76
CA PRO A 84 12.15 3.15 3.08
C PRO A 84 13.34 2.65 3.88
N GLY A 85 13.09 1.86 4.92
CA GLY A 85 14.10 1.04 5.58
C GLY A 85 14.14 -0.39 5.03
N GLU A 86 14.61 -1.32 5.85
CA GLU A 86 14.61 -2.75 5.53
C GLU A 86 13.21 -3.35 5.69
N ILE A 87 12.76 -4.11 4.69
CA ILE A 87 11.49 -4.84 4.75
C ILE A 87 11.63 -5.98 5.78
N GLN A 88 10.69 -6.03 6.72
CA GLN A 88 10.70 -6.98 7.83
C GLN A 88 9.56 -7.98 7.66
N ALA A 89 9.90 -9.26 7.83
CA ALA A 89 8.89 -10.29 8.00
C ALA A 89 8.20 -10.12 9.36
N GLY A 90 6.92 -10.48 9.48
CA GLY A 90 6.25 -10.40 10.75
C GLY A 90 4.74 -10.62 10.72
N ASN A 91 4.13 -10.44 11.89
CA ASN A 91 2.69 -10.43 12.07
C ASN A 91 2.21 -8.99 12.15
N TYR A 92 1.31 -8.60 11.26
CA TYR A 92 0.82 -7.24 11.14
C TYR A 92 -0.71 -7.19 11.18
N ASP A 93 -1.24 -6.16 11.83
CA ASP A 93 -2.67 -5.92 11.98
C ASP A 93 -3.01 -4.50 11.53
N PHE A 94 -3.84 -4.37 10.50
CA PHE A 94 -4.23 -3.06 9.96
C PHE A 94 -5.76 -2.89 9.94
N SER A 95 -6.25 -1.96 10.75
CA SER A 95 -7.66 -1.55 10.76
C SER A 95 -7.86 -0.30 9.90
N ILE A 96 -8.53 -0.47 8.76
CA ILE A 96 -8.74 0.57 7.72
C ILE A 96 -10.04 1.35 7.98
N GLY A 97 -10.95 0.76 8.76
CA GLY A 97 -12.31 1.25 8.96
C GLY A 97 -13.25 0.82 7.83
N THR A 98 -14.52 1.23 7.94
CA THR A 98 -15.62 0.66 7.13
C THR A 98 -15.58 1.03 5.65
N ALA A 99 -15.12 2.23 5.29
CA ALA A 99 -15.20 2.74 3.92
C ALA A 99 -13.94 2.50 3.07
N GLY A 100 -12.82 2.08 3.67
CA GLY A 100 -11.58 1.83 2.93
C GLY A 100 -11.45 0.38 2.49
N SER A 101 -10.83 0.17 1.33
CA SER A 101 -10.63 -1.15 0.76
C SER A 101 -9.42 -1.86 1.37
N THR A 102 -9.67 -3.00 1.99
CA THR A 102 -8.64 -3.95 2.47
C THR A 102 -7.73 -4.41 1.34
N VAL A 103 -8.31 -4.69 0.17
CA VAL A 103 -7.57 -5.14 -1.03
C VAL A 103 -6.55 -4.10 -1.48
N LEU A 104 -6.90 -2.81 -1.49
CA LEU A 104 -5.96 -1.77 -1.93
C LEU A 104 -4.77 -1.59 -0.97
N VAL A 105 -4.99 -1.72 0.34
CA VAL A 105 -3.89 -1.69 1.31
C VAL A 105 -3.03 -2.95 1.16
N CYS A 106 -3.65 -4.12 1.03
CA CYS A 106 -2.96 -5.38 0.76
C CYS A 106 -2.08 -5.30 -0.49
N GLN A 107 -2.60 -4.82 -1.62
CA GLN A 107 -1.82 -4.63 -2.85
C GLN A 107 -0.61 -3.69 -2.69
N THR A 108 -0.64 -2.77 -1.72
CA THR A 108 0.48 -1.85 -1.47
C THR A 108 1.67 -2.57 -0.84
N ILE A 109 1.42 -3.52 0.05
CA ILE A 109 2.47 -4.17 0.86
C ILE A 109 2.76 -5.61 0.46
N LEU A 110 1.86 -6.30 -0.24
CA LEU A 110 1.98 -7.71 -0.59
C LEU A 110 3.29 -8.02 -1.34
N LEU A 111 3.57 -7.26 -2.41
CA LEU A 111 4.78 -7.47 -3.20
C LEU A 111 6.04 -7.08 -2.42
N ALA A 112 5.96 -6.12 -1.50
CA ALA A 112 7.11 -5.80 -0.65
C ALA A 112 7.40 -6.95 0.32
N LEU A 113 6.38 -7.48 1.01
CA LEU A 113 6.54 -8.62 1.92
C LEU A 113 6.99 -9.91 1.20
N ALA A 114 6.70 -10.05 -0.10
CA ALA A 114 7.25 -11.15 -0.89
C ALA A 114 8.79 -11.10 -1.04
N TYR A 115 9.42 -9.95 -0.81
CA TYR A 115 10.87 -9.78 -0.75
C TYR A 115 11.43 -9.76 0.69
N ALA A 116 10.58 -9.99 1.71
CA ALA A 116 11.03 -10.11 3.09
C ALA A 116 11.90 -11.37 3.27
N PRO A 117 12.81 -11.40 4.26
CA PRO A 117 13.70 -12.54 4.49
C PRO A 117 12.97 -13.80 5.00
N ASP A 118 11.73 -13.67 5.48
CA ASP A 118 10.93 -14.75 6.05
C ASP A 118 9.43 -14.52 5.81
N HIS A 119 8.58 -15.46 6.22
CA HIS A 119 7.14 -15.43 6.06
C HIS A 119 6.49 -14.32 6.90
N SER A 120 5.43 -13.72 6.34
CA SER A 120 4.62 -12.70 7.01
C SER A 120 3.16 -13.12 7.07
N ARG A 121 2.48 -12.74 8.16
CA ARG A 121 1.03 -12.82 8.29
C ARG A 121 0.48 -11.43 8.43
N VAL A 122 -0.51 -11.08 7.61
CA VAL A 122 -1.16 -9.77 7.70
C VAL A 122 -2.65 -9.95 7.85
N ARG A 123 -3.22 -9.37 8.91
CA ARG A 123 -4.66 -9.27 9.11
C ARG A 123 -5.12 -7.86 8.74
N PHE A 124 -6.12 -7.78 7.87
CA PHE A 124 -6.79 -6.54 7.53
C PHE A 124 -8.22 -6.54 8.07
N GLU A 125 -8.65 -5.39 8.59
CA GLU A 125 -10.03 -5.15 9.01
C GLU A 125 -10.57 -3.93 8.26
N GLY A 126 -11.65 -4.10 7.50
CA GLY A 126 -12.28 -3.03 6.73
C GLY A 126 -13.15 -3.55 5.59
N GLY A 127 -13.42 -2.69 4.61
CA GLY A 127 -14.24 -3.03 3.46
C GLY A 127 -13.58 -4.08 2.55
N THR A 128 -14.35 -5.11 2.18
CA THR A 128 -13.94 -6.16 1.23
C THR A 128 -14.60 -6.01 -0.14
N HIS A 129 -15.66 -5.20 -0.22
CA HIS A 129 -16.47 -4.97 -1.43
C HIS A 129 -16.81 -3.48 -1.55
N ASN A 130 -15.92 -2.69 -2.15
CA ASN A 130 -16.14 -1.25 -2.36
C ASN A 130 -16.27 -0.95 -3.87
N GLY A 131 -17.16 -0.04 -4.25
CA GLY A 131 -17.52 0.18 -5.67
C GLY A 131 -16.41 0.71 -6.59
N LEU A 132 -15.35 1.32 -6.03
CA LEU A 132 -14.20 1.84 -6.78
C LEU A 132 -12.88 1.15 -6.39
N SER A 133 -12.97 -0.09 -5.92
CA SER A 133 -11.82 -0.94 -5.66
C SER A 133 -12.09 -2.36 -6.14
N PRO A 134 -11.05 -3.18 -6.36
CA PRO A 134 -11.26 -4.61 -6.56
C PRO A 134 -11.96 -5.21 -5.33
N SER A 135 -12.90 -6.12 -5.57
CA SER A 135 -13.51 -6.92 -4.51
C SER A 135 -12.53 -7.96 -4.00
N LEU A 136 -12.78 -8.46 -2.80
CA LEU A 136 -12.04 -9.59 -2.24
C LEU A 136 -12.17 -10.83 -3.14
N CYS A 137 -13.35 -11.09 -3.72
CA CYS A 137 -13.55 -12.19 -4.67
C CYS A 137 -12.65 -12.05 -5.90
N PHE A 138 -12.55 -10.86 -6.50
CA PHE A 138 -11.64 -10.62 -7.61
C PHE A 138 -10.17 -10.84 -7.20
N PHE A 139 -9.82 -10.36 -6.01
CA PHE A 139 -8.46 -10.51 -5.49
C PHE A 139 -8.09 -11.99 -5.33
N GLU A 140 -8.96 -12.78 -4.71
CA GLU A 140 -8.78 -14.21 -4.46
C GLU A 140 -8.79 -15.06 -5.75
N GLN A 141 -9.76 -14.81 -6.63
CA GLN A 141 -10.05 -15.71 -7.77
C GLN A 141 -9.36 -15.30 -9.07
N SER A 142 -8.86 -14.07 -9.17
CA SER A 142 -8.23 -13.58 -10.40
C SER A 142 -6.83 -13.02 -10.17
N TYR A 143 -6.63 -12.19 -9.16
CA TYR A 143 -5.34 -11.53 -8.94
C TYR A 143 -4.28 -12.47 -8.33
N LEU A 144 -4.59 -13.11 -7.20
CA LEU A 144 -3.65 -14.01 -6.53
C LEU A 144 -3.26 -15.23 -7.37
N PRO A 145 -4.16 -15.88 -8.15
CA PRO A 145 -3.78 -17.01 -9.01
C PRO A 145 -2.72 -16.64 -10.04
N VAL A 146 -2.78 -15.43 -10.62
CA VAL A 146 -1.75 -14.94 -11.55
C VAL A 146 -0.42 -14.72 -10.83
N LEU A 147 -0.45 -14.11 -9.63
CA LEU A 147 0.79 -13.94 -8.85
C LEU A 147 1.40 -15.26 -8.41
N ARG A 148 0.58 -16.28 -8.10
CA ARG A 148 1.05 -17.64 -7.79
C ARG A 148 1.78 -18.27 -8.98
N GLN A 149 1.28 -18.07 -10.21
CA GLN A 149 1.98 -18.49 -11.43
C GLN A 149 3.31 -17.76 -11.62
N MET A 150 3.46 -16.54 -11.09
CA MET A 150 4.71 -15.78 -11.06
C MET A 150 5.63 -16.15 -9.88
N GLY A 151 5.25 -17.11 -9.04
CA GLY A 151 6.06 -17.61 -7.92
C GLY A 151 5.69 -17.05 -6.54
N LEU A 152 4.64 -16.24 -6.41
CA LEU A 152 4.17 -15.78 -5.10
C LEU A 152 3.52 -16.95 -4.34
N THR A 153 4.01 -17.24 -3.14
CA THR A 153 3.35 -18.19 -2.22
C THR A 153 2.57 -17.42 -1.17
N CYS A 154 1.24 -17.48 -1.22
CA CYS A 154 0.38 -16.84 -0.24
C CYS A 154 -0.97 -17.58 -0.08
N ASP A 155 -1.42 -17.65 1.17
CA ASP A 155 -2.74 -18.10 1.55
C ASP A 155 -3.59 -16.91 1.99
N LEU A 156 -4.88 -16.97 1.66
CA LEU A 156 -5.87 -15.97 2.03
C LEU A 156 -6.95 -16.67 2.83
N ASP A 157 -7.24 -16.13 4.00
CA ASP A 157 -8.34 -16.55 4.86
C ASP A 157 -9.26 -15.34 5.12
N VAL A 158 -10.56 -15.59 5.18
CA VAL A 158 -11.58 -14.56 5.29
C VAL A 158 -12.34 -14.73 6.60
N GLY A 159 -12.04 -13.85 7.57
CA GLY A 159 -12.85 -13.71 8.77
C GLY A 159 -14.22 -13.08 8.46
N MET A 160 -15.21 -13.35 9.32
CA MET A 160 -16.63 -13.00 9.16
C MET A 160 -16.88 -11.66 8.44
N THR A 161 -17.51 -11.72 7.27
CA THR A 161 -17.85 -10.57 6.41
C THR A 161 -19.07 -9.84 6.97
N PRO A 162 -18.96 -8.60 7.51
CA PRO A 162 -20.14 -7.79 7.74
C PRO A 162 -20.61 -7.26 6.39
N PHE A 163 -21.74 -7.74 5.91
CA PHE A 163 -22.45 -7.12 4.79
C PHE A 163 -22.94 -5.74 5.26
N VAL A 164 -22.53 -4.68 4.56
CA VAL A 164 -23.16 -3.36 4.72
C VAL A 164 -24.24 -3.29 3.64
N ASN A 165 -25.51 -3.37 4.06
CA ASN A 165 -26.67 -3.10 3.19
C ASN A 165 -26.68 -1.63 2.74
#